data_AF-A0A538PH73-F1
#
_entry.id   AF-A0A538PH73-F1
#
_cell.length_a   1.000
_cell.length_b   1.000
_cell.length_c   1.000
_cell.angle_alpha   90.00
_cell.angle_beta   90.00
_cell.angle_gamma   90.00
#
_symmetry.space_group_name_H-M   'P 1'
#
loop_
_entity.id
_entity.type
_entity.pdbx_description
1 polymer ?
#
loop_
_entity_poly.entity_id
_entity_poly.type
_entity_poly.pdbx_seq_one_letter_code
_entity_poly.pdbx_strand_id
1 'polypeptide(L)'
;MTQPSGSPSLADADQREIIERALDVNLLVEAAAGTGKTTALVGRIVAALASAHAQLDRIVAVTFTEAAAGELKLRLRTAIEKARLDETRPAAERERLRLALPKLEEARVSTIHGFCADLLHEHPVEAGVDPY
;
A
#
# COMPACT_ATOMS: atom_id res chain seq x y z
N MET A 1 5.61 -30.48 32.05
CA MET A 1 4.42 -29.92 31.36
C MET A 1 4.80 -28.52 30.90
N THR A 2 5.19 -28.38 29.64
CA THR A 2 5.68 -27.12 29.07
C THR A 2 4.50 -26.45 28.36
N GLN A 3 4.07 -25.29 28.83
CA GLN A 3 3.05 -24.49 28.17
C GLN A 3 3.61 -23.88 26.87
N PRO A 4 2.86 -23.85 25.75
CA PRO A 4 3.30 -23.16 24.55
C PRO A 4 3.10 -21.65 24.73
N SER A 5 4.20 -20.90 24.66
CA SER A 5 4.20 -19.43 24.63
C SER A 5 3.75 -18.93 23.27
N GLY A 6 2.43 -18.85 23.05
CA GLY A 6 1.85 -18.09 21.95
C GLY A 6 1.60 -16.66 22.41
N SER A 7 2.22 -15.66 21.76
CA SER A 7 1.79 -14.27 21.91
C SER A 7 0.28 -14.20 21.63
N PRO A 8 -0.52 -13.47 22.42
CA PRO A 8 -1.96 -13.41 22.20
C PRO A 8 -2.22 -12.87 20.80
N SER A 9 -2.91 -13.66 19.99
CA SER A 9 -3.45 -13.21 18.71
C SER A 9 -4.29 -11.97 18.96
N LEU A 10 -4.15 -10.96 18.10
CA LEU A 10 -4.99 -9.78 18.18
C LEU A 10 -6.46 -10.20 17.98
N ALA A 11 -7.38 -9.54 18.69
CA ALA A 11 -8.80 -9.83 18.58
C ALA A 11 -9.36 -9.58 17.16
N ASP A 12 -8.67 -8.74 16.37
CA ASP A 12 -9.00 -8.38 14.99
C ASP A 12 -8.12 -9.11 13.95
N ALA A 13 -7.44 -10.20 14.32
CA ALA A 13 -6.50 -10.90 13.43
C ALA A 13 -7.14 -11.34 12.10
N ASP A 14 -8.34 -11.91 12.14
CA ASP A 14 -9.06 -12.37 10.94
C ASP A 14 -9.37 -11.20 9.99
N GLN A 15 -9.74 -10.04 10.55
CA GLN A 15 -10.01 -8.84 9.77
C GLN A 15 -8.73 -8.30 9.12
N ARG A 16 -7.61 -8.33 9.85
CA ARG A 16 -6.29 -7.93 9.32
C ARG A 16 -5.83 -8.84 8.19
N GLU A 17 -6.06 -10.15 8.31
CA GLU A 17 -5.76 -11.11 7.25
C GLU A 17 -6.60 -10.83 5.99
N ILE A 18 -7.90 -10.57 6.14
CA ILE A 18 -8.78 -10.19 5.02
C ILE A 18 -8.27 -8.90 4.36
N ILE A 19 -7.96 -7.87 5.15
CA ILE A 19 -7.42 -6.60 4.64
C ILE A 19 -6.11 -6.82 3.89
N GLU A 20 -5.26 -7.73 4.33
CA GLU A 20 -3.98 -7.97 3.67
C GLU A 20 -4.11 -8.84 2.40
N ARG A 21 -4.96 -9.88 2.42
CA ARG A 21 -4.92 -10.97 1.43
C ARG A 21 -6.10 -11.01 0.46
N ALA A 22 -7.26 -10.46 0.81
CA ALA A 22 -8.42 -10.45 -0.08
C ALA A 22 -8.29 -9.31 -1.11
N LEU A 23 -7.44 -9.49 -2.12
CA LEU A 23 -7.04 -8.43 -3.06
C LEU A 23 -8.04 -8.17 -4.19
N ASP A 24 -8.86 -9.16 -4.55
CA ASP A 24 -9.88 -9.09 -5.62
C ASP A 24 -11.25 -8.54 -5.18
N VAL A 25 -11.31 -7.89 -4.02
CA VAL A 25 -12.57 -7.39 -3.44
C VAL A 25 -12.44 -5.95 -2.98
N ASN A 26 -13.56 -5.22 -3.05
CA ASN A 26 -13.68 -3.89 -2.46
C ASN A 26 -13.86 -4.02 -0.95
N LEU A 27 -13.02 -3.32 -0.19
CA LEU A 27 -13.07 -3.32 1.28
C LEU A 27 -13.32 -1.91 1.80
N LEU A 28 -14.27 -1.81 2.73
CA LEU A 28 -14.41 -0.67 3.62
C LEU A 28 -13.82 -1.05 4.98
N VAL A 29 -12.83 -0.29 5.44
CA VAL A 29 -12.16 -0.55 6.73
C VAL A 29 -12.55 0.54 7.72
N GLU A 30 -13.46 0.21 8.63
CA GLU A 30 -13.84 1.08 9.74
C GLU A 30 -12.94 0.79 10.95
N ALA A 31 -12.26 1.82 11.45
CA ALA A 31 -11.46 1.68 12.65
C ALA A 31 -11.28 3.02 13.36
N ALA A 32 -11.14 3.00 14.68
CA ALA A 32 -10.88 4.20 15.48
C ALA A 32 -9.51 4.83 15.16
N ALA A 33 -9.27 6.05 15.65
CA ALA A 33 -7.94 6.65 15.56
C ALA A 33 -6.91 5.76 16.29
N GLY A 34 -5.70 5.66 15.75
CA GLY A 34 -4.60 4.90 16.38
C GLY A 34 -4.66 3.37 16.24
N THR A 35 -5.67 2.78 15.59
CA THR A 35 -5.81 1.30 15.47
C THR A 35 -5.01 0.68 14.32
N GLY A 36 -4.19 1.47 13.62
CA GLY A 36 -3.29 0.98 12.59
C GLY A 36 -3.88 0.86 11.18
N LYS A 37 -4.92 1.64 10.83
CA LYS A 37 -5.49 1.69 9.45
C LYS A 37 -4.41 1.88 8.38
N THR A 38 -3.55 2.88 8.57
CA THR A 38 -2.43 3.16 7.64
C THR A 38 -1.47 1.97 7.57
N THR A 39 -1.18 1.32 8.69
CA THR A 39 -0.32 0.12 8.72
C THR A 39 -0.95 -1.02 7.93
N ALA A 40 -2.26 -1.24 8.07
CA ALA A 40 -2.99 -2.26 7.33
C ALA A 40 -3.02 -1.96 5.81
N LEU A 41 -3.25 -0.69 5.43
CA LEU A 41 -3.19 -0.25 4.02
C LEU A 41 -1.81 -0.49 3.41
N VAL A 42 -0.74 -0.14 4.13
CA VAL A 42 0.65 -0.37 3.69
C VAL A 42 0.93 -1.87 3.55
N GLY A 43 0.52 -2.68 4.52
CA GLY A 43 0.63 -4.14 4.46
C GLY A 43 -0.07 -4.72 3.24
N ARG A 44 -1.30 -4.28 2.96
CA ARG A 44 -2.07 -4.68 1.78
C ARG A 44 -1.36 -4.35 0.47
N ILE A 45 -0.78 -3.15 0.34
CA ILE A 45 -0.02 -2.77 -0.86
C ILE A 45 1.22 -3.68 -1.00
N VAL A 46 1.98 -3.90 0.08
CA VAL A 46 3.14 -4.81 0.06
C VAL A 46 2.73 -6.23 -0.32
N ALA A 47 1.60 -6.73 0.19
CA ALA A 47 1.07 -8.04 -0.15
C ALA A 47 0.67 -8.15 -1.64
N ALA A 48 0.08 -7.10 -2.21
CA ALA A 48 -0.26 -7.06 -3.63
C ALA A 48 0.98 -7.08 -4.53
N LEU A 49 2.04 -6.36 -4.16
CA LEU A 49 3.32 -6.38 -4.87
C LEU A 49 4.01 -7.75 -4.74
N ALA A 50 4.09 -8.27 -3.51
CA ALA A 50 4.74 -9.54 -3.20
C ALA A 50 4.06 -10.71 -3.90
N SER A 51 2.75 -10.67 -4.11
CA SER A 51 1.99 -11.72 -4.82
C SER A 51 1.91 -11.53 -6.34
N ALA A 52 2.53 -10.49 -6.91
CA ALA A 52 2.36 -10.06 -8.31
C ALA A 52 0.90 -9.74 -8.71
N HIS A 53 0.06 -9.46 -7.72
CA HIS A 53 -1.31 -9.03 -7.96
C HIS A 53 -1.37 -7.60 -8.49
N ALA A 54 -0.38 -6.77 -8.14
CA ALA A 54 -0.24 -5.41 -8.65
C ALA A 54 1.22 -5.05 -8.91
N GLN A 55 1.41 -4.07 -9.78
CA GLN A 55 2.67 -3.35 -9.94
C GLN A 55 2.54 -1.97 -9.30
N LEU A 56 3.64 -1.44 -8.75
CA LEU A 56 3.59 -0.20 -7.96
C LEU A 56 3.18 1.03 -8.78
N ASP A 57 3.56 1.06 -10.06
CA ASP A 57 3.15 2.04 -11.08
C ASP A 57 1.67 1.92 -11.51
N ARG A 58 0.97 0.88 -11.05
CA ARG A 58 -0.46 0.64 -11.27
C ARG A 58 -1.31 0.82 -10.01
N ILE A 59 -0.73 1.34 -8.93
CA ILE A 59 -1.43 1.62 -7.68
C ILE A 59 -1.63 3.13 -7.52
N VAL A 60 -2.86 3.51 -7.20
CA VAL A 60 -3.22 4.86 -6.78
C VAL A 60 -3.59 4.83 -5.30
N ALA A 61 -2.90 5.62 -4.50
CA ALA A 61 -3.18 5.78 -3.07
C ALA A 61 -3.39 7.27 -2.76
N VAL A 62 -4.64 7.64 -2.47
CA VAL A 62 -5.03 9.03 -2.20
C VAL A 62 -5.33 9.27 -0.73
N THR A 63 -5.03 10.48 -0.27
CA THR A 63 -5.36 10.94 1.09
C THR A 63 -5.80 12.39 1.10
N PHE A 64 -6.13 12.94 2.26
CA PHE A 64 -6.66 14.31 2.40
C PHE A 64 -5.59 15.39 2.45
N THR A 65 -4.38 15.08 2.93
CA THR A 65 -3.33 16.09 3.14
C THR A 65 -2.00 15.68 2.53
N GLU A 66 -1.23 16.67 2.06
CA GLU A 66 0.11 16.43 1.51
C GLU A 66 1.04 15.79 2.55
N ALA A 67 0.91 16.18 3.82
CA ALA A 67 1.65 15.57 4.92
C ALA A 67 1.34 14.07 5.06
N ALA A 68 0.06 13.67 4.96
CA ALA A 68 -0.32 12.27 5.03
C ALA A 68 0.14 11.49 3.79
N ALA A 69 0.19 12.12 2.61
CA ALA A 69 0.69 11.49 1.39
C ALA A 69 2.20 11.20 1.51
N GLY A 70 2.97 12.20 1.96
CA GLY A 70 4.41 12.04 2.24
C GLY A 70 4.69 10.97 3.30
N GLU A 71 3.91 10.96 4.39
CA GLU A 71 4.02 9.93 5.42
C GLU A 71 3.71 8.53 4.87
N LEU A 72 2.66 8.39 4.06
CA LEU A 72 2.31 7.12 3.43
C LEU A 72 3.42 6.60 2.51
N LYS A 73 4.04 7.49 1.72
CA LYS A 73 5.17 7.14 0.83
C LYS A 73 6.39 6.65 1.64
N LEU A 74 6.72 7.32 2.75
CA LEU A 74 7.79 6.89 3.66
C LEU A 74 7.50 5.53 4.31
N ARG A 75 6.26 5.31 4.76
CA ARG A 75 5.84 4.03 5.34
C ARG A 75 5.89 2.90 4.31
N LEU A 76 5.46 3.14 3.08
CA LEU A 76 5.58 2.18 1.97
C LEU A 76 7.03 1.83 1.68
N ARG A 77 7.92 2.83 1.56
CA ARG A 77 9.37 2.61 1.37
C ARG A 77 9.94 1.67 2.44
N THR A 78 9.66 1.99 3.69
CA THR A 78 10.15 1.22 4.85
C THR A 78 9.61 -0.21 4.84
N ALA A 79 8.32 -0.38 4.55
CA ALA A 79 7.68 -1.68 4.54
C ALA A 79 8.17 -2.58 3.39
N ILE A 80 8.33 -2.02 2.19
CA ILE A 80 8.88 -2.73 1.03
C ILE A 80 10.32 -3.17 1.33
N GLU A 81 11.15 -2.29 1.88
CA GLU A 81 12.55 -2.62 2.19
C GLU A 81 12.63 -3.72 3.25
N LYS A 82 11.84 -3.61 4.33
CA LYS A 82 11.76 -4.66 5.35
C LYS A 82 11.32 -6.01 4.76
N ALA A 83 10.26 -6.02 3.96
CA ALA A 83 9.72 -7.26 3.38
C ALA A 83 10.67 -7.88 2.35
N ARG A 84 11.43 -7.06 1.60
CA ARG A 84 12.43 -7.54 0.65
C ARG A 84 13.62 -8.23 1.34
N LEU A 85 13.99 -7.77 2.53
CA LEU A 85 15.09 -8.32 3.33
C LEU A 85 14.66 -9.49 4.22
N ASP A 86 13.36 -9.78 4.32
CA ASP A 86 12.82 -10.85 5.15
C ASP A 86 13.07 -12.23 4.52
N GLU A 87 14.11 -12.92 5.00
CA GLU A 87 14.53 -14.24 4.50
C GLU A 87 13.48 -15.34 4.68
N THR A 88 12.46 -15.13 5.52
CA THR A 88 11.35 -16.09 5.66
C THR A 88 10.41 -16.08 4.46
N ARG A 89 10.45 -15.03 3.63
CA ARG A 89 9.66 -14.92 2.41
C ARG A 89 10.29 -15.67 1.22
N PRO A 90 9.48 -16.25 0.33
CA PRO A 90 9.97 -16.85 -0.90
C PRO A 90 10.86 -15.89 -1.71
N ALA A 91 11.93 -16.41 -2.31
CA ALA A 91 12.88 -15.61 -3.09
C ALA A 91 12.19 -14.81 -4.22
N ALA A 92 11.15 -15.38 -4.85
CA ALA A 92 10.36 -14.71 -5.88
C ALA A 92 9.56 -13.51 -5.34
N GLU A 93 9.07 -13.55 -4.10
CA GLU A 93 8.41 -12.39 -3.48
C GLU A 93 9.42 -11.28 -3.20
N ARG A 94 10.56 -11.65 -2.61
CA ARG A 94 11.65 -10.69 -2.32
C ARG A 94 12.15 -10.01 -3.58
N GLU A 95 12.30 -10.76 -4.68
CA GLU A 95 12.73 -10.19 -5.96
C GLU A 95 11.69 -9.21 -6.53
N ARG A 96 10.40 -9.52 -6.47
CA ARG A 96 9.33 -8.60 -6.87
C ARG A 96 9.38 -7.30 -6.06
N LEU A 97 9.56 -7.39 -4.75
CA LEU A 97 9.70 -6.22 -3.88
C LEU A 97 10.97 -5.42 -4.19
N ARG A 98 12.08 -6.08 -4.53
CA ARG A 98 13.33 -5.43 -4.99
C ARG A 98 13.12 -4.62 -6.26
N LEU A 99 12.39 -5.16 -7.22
CA LEU A 99 12.08 -4.49 -8.48
C LEU A 99 11.03 -3.38 -8.31
N ALA A 100 10.16 -3.47 -7.30
CA ALA A 100 9.17 -2.46 -7.01
C ALA A 100 9.78 -1.19 -6.36
N LEU A 101 10.79 -1.33 -5.50
CA LEU A 101 11.30 -0.21 -4.71
C LEU A 101 11.78 1.01 -5.52
N PRO A 102 12.52 0.86 -6.65
CA PRO A 102 12.90 1.99 -7.49
C PRO A 102 11.69 2.73 -8.08
N LYS A 103 10.60 2.01 -8.37
CA LYS A 103 9.36 2.55 -8.93
C LYS A 103 8.50 3.29 -7.89
N LEU A 104 8.89 3.32 -6.62
CA LEU A 104 8.09 3.99 -5.59
C LEU A 104 8.00 5.50 -5.83
N GLU A 105 8.99 6.10 -6.49
CA GLU A 105 8.90 7.51 -6.85
C GLU A 105 7.85 7.79 -7.92
N GLU A 106 7.58 6.83 -8.81
CA GLU A 106 6.55 6.86 -9.85
C GLU A 106 5.16 6.48 -9.32
N ALA A 107 5.07 5.96 -8.10
CA ALA A 107 3.80 5.58 -7.49
C ALA A 107 2.92 6.82 -7.26
N ARG A 108 1.63 6.73 -7.63
CA ARG A 108 0.66 7.81 -7.42
C ARG A 108 0.17 7.81 -5.97
N VAL A 109 1.01 8.32 -5.07
CA VAL A 109 0.73 8.54 -3.65
C VAL A 109 0.59 10.04 -3.41
N SER A 110 -0.64 10.54 -3.38
CA SER A 110 -0.92 11.99 -3.41
C SER A 110 -2.17 12.35 -2.61
N THR A 111 -2.53 13.63 -2.63
CA THR A 111 -3.89 14.04 -2.27
C THR A 111 -4.89 13.72 -3.38
N ILE A 112 -6.19 13.73 -3.05
CA ILE A 112 -7.26 13.64 -4.04
C ILE A 112 -7.10 14.74 -5.11
N HIS A 113 -6.86 15.98 -4.69
CA HIS A 113 -6.67 17.10 -5.61
C HIS A 113 -5.45 16.90 -6.51
N GLY A 114 -4.31 16.48 -5.96
CA GLY A 114 -3.11 16.18 -6.75
C GLY A 114 -3.36 15.10 -7.80
N PHE A 115 -4.03 14.02 -7.42
CA PHE A 115 -4.38 12.95 -8.36
C PHE A 115 -5.32 13.43 -9.48
N CYS A 116 -6.34 14.21 -9.14
CA CYS A 116 -7.23 14.79 -10.14
C CYS A 116 -6.50 15.75 -11.09
N ALA A 117 -5.59 16.58 -10.57
CA ALA A 117 -4.79 17.48 -11.39
C ALA A 117 -3.88 16.71 -12.36
N ASP A 118 -3.21 15.65 -11.91
CA ASP A 118 -2.40 14.78 -12.77
C ASP A 118 -3.24 14.16 -13.88
N LEU A 119 -4.44 13.66 -13.56
CA LEU A 119 -5.34 13.04 -14.55
C LEU A 119 -5.81 14.04 -15.62
N LEU A 120 -6.10 15.28 -15.23
CA LEU A 120 -6.50 16.32 -16.17
C LEU A 120 -5.35 16.71 -17.10
N HIS A 121 -4.13 16.81 -16.59
CA HIS A 121 -2.95 17.10 -17.41
C HIS A 121 -2.54 15.94 -18.34
N GLU A 122 -2.82 14.70 -17.95
CA GLU A 122 -2.56 13.52 -18.81
C GLU A 122 -3.56 13.41 -19.98
N HIS A 123 -4.76 13.96 -19.81
CA HIS A 123 -5.84 13.88 -20.79
C HIS A 123 -6.51 15.24 -21.05
N PRO A 124 -5.75 16.27 -21.49
CA PRO A 124 -6.25 17.64 -21.52
C PRO A 124 -7.39 17.84 -22.53
N VAL A 125 -7.33 17.13 -23.66
CA VAL A 125 -8.36 17.20 -24.72
C VAL A 125 -9.67 16.58 -24.23
N GLU A 126 -9.63 15.38 -23.67
CA GLU A 126 -10.82 14.70 -23.12
C GLU A 126 -11.39 15.43 -21.92
N ALA A 127 -10.53 16.06 -21.12
CA ALA A 127 -10.92 16.87 -19.97
C ALA A 127 -11.45 18.27 -20.35
N GLY A 128 -11.29 18.70 -21.60
CA GLY A 128 -11.67 20.04 -22.06
C GLY A 128 -10.87 21.16 -21.41
N VAL A 129 -9.62 20.89 -21.02
CA VAL A 129 -8.68 21.86 -20.43
C VAL A 129 -7.59 22.23 -21.44
N ASP A 130 -7.06 23.44 -21.32
CA ASP A 130 -5.94 23.89 -22.15
C ASP A 130 -4.68 23.05 -21.83
N PRO A 131 -3.98 22.47 -22.83
CA PRO A 131 -2.73 21.76 -22.61
C PRO A 131 -1.52 22.67 -22.31
N TYR A 132 -1.67 24.00 -22.39
CA TYR A 132 -0.58 24.98 -22.22
C TYR A 132 -0.76 25.93 -21.04
#